data_AF-A0A084AVP0-F1
#
_entry.id   AF-A0A084AVP0-F1
#
_cell.length_a   1.000
_cell.length_b   1.000
_cell.length_c   1.000
_cell.angle_alpha   90.00
_cell.angle_beta   90.00
_cell.angle_gamma   90.00
#
_symmetry.space_group_name_H-M   'P 1'
#
loop_
_entity.id
_entity.type
_entity.pdbx_description
1 polymer ?
#
loop_
_entity_poly.entity_id
_entity_poly.type
_entity_poly.pdbx_seq_one_letter_code
_entity_poly.pdbx_strand_id
1 'polypeptide(L)'
;MRPNSLVPAKTLGRLLGITPTNDSEMWRLNMVMHYGQGALAAVIRAVMSYNGVRGPFSDFMFVGIRLLIDQTLENWTGVGALPWTWPVNEQIIDILHKTVFALSTGYFTDRWIQ
;
A
#
# COMPACT_ATOMS: atom_id res chain seq x y z
N MET A 1 3.13 19.93 -11.88
CA MET A 1 2.84 18.51 -12.16
C MET A 1 3.70 17.69 -11.21
N ARG A 2 3.11 16.98 -10.24
CA ARG A 2 3.87 16.11 -9.32
C ARG A 2 4.42 14.94 -10.15
N PRO A 3 5.74 14.70 -10.20
CA PRO A 3 6.24 13.43 -10.74
C PRO A 3 5.65 12.29 -9.89
N ASN A 4 5.34 11.17 -10.54
CA ASN A 4 4.68 10.01 -9.94
C ASN A 4 5.16 9.73 -8.50
N SER A 5 4.18 9.74 -7.59
CA SER A 5 4.26 9.89 -6.14
C SER A 5 5.52 9.34 -5.47
N LEU A 6 6.44 10.23 -5.07
CA LEU A 6 7.56 9.94 -4.16
C LEU A 6 7.15 9.85 -2.68
N VAL A 7 5.84 9.84 -2.40
CA VAL A 7 5.29 9.76 -1.05
C VAL A 7 5.74 8.49 -0.32
N PRO A 8 5.77 7.28 -0.95
CA PRO A 8 6.30 6.08 -0.31
C PRO A 8 7.78 6.23 0.08
N ALA A 9 8.62 6.76 -0.82
CA ALA A 9 10.04 7.00 -0.53
C ALA A 9 10.24 7.95 0.65
N LYS A 10 9.49 9.06 0.67
CA LYS A 10 9.55 10.06 1.76
C LYS A 10 9.04 9.49 3.07
N THR A 11 7.97 8.69 3.03
CA THR A 11 7.42 8.01 4.21
C THR A 11 8.45 7.07 4.79
N LEU A 12 9.06 6.19 3.96
CA LEU A 12 10.11 5.29 4.42
C LEU A 12 11.35 6.03 4.94
N GLY A 13 11.77 7.09 4.25
CA GLY A 13 12.87 7.95 4.70
C GLY A 13 12.62 8.53 6.09
N ARG A 14 11.39 9.00 6.37
CA ARG A 14 10.99 9.47 7.71
C ARG A 14 10.97 8.35 8.75
N LEU A 15 10.46 7.17 8.41
CA LEU A 15 10.41 6.01 9.31
C LEU A 15 11.80 5.51 9.71
N LEU A 16 12.75 5.53 8.77
CA LEU A 16 14.11 5.01 8.97
C LEU A 16 15.14 6.08 9.32
N GLY A 17 14.76 7.36 9.33
CA GLY A 17 15.71 8.47 9.49
C GLY A 17 16.70 8.62 8.33
N ILE A 18 16.30 8.20 7.12
CA ILE A 18 17.13 8.26 5.90
C ILE A 18 16.70 9.44 5.04
N THR A 19 17.67 10.30 4.68
CA THR A 19 17.47 11.36 3.70
C THR A 19 18.14 10.97 2.39
N PRO A 20 17.38 10.63 1.32
CA PRO A 20 17.96 10.30 0.02
C PRO A 20 18.71 11.52 -0.56
N THR A 21 19.92 11.28 -1.07
CA THR A 21 20.82 12.34 -1.58
C THR A 21 20.71 12.54 -3.08
N ASN A 22 20.11 11.57 -3.80
CA ASN A 22 19.95 11.58 -5.24
C ASN A 22 18.68 10.84 -5.67
N ASP A 23 18.32 10.98 -6.95
CA ASP A 23 17.09 10.39 -7.52
C ASP A 23 17.11 8.85 -7.51
N SER A 24 18.30 8.23 -7.61
CA SER A 24 18.42 6.77 -7.57
C SER A 24 18.12 6.22 -6.17
N GLU A 25 18.58 6.90 -5.12
CA GLU A 25 18.22 6.58 -3.73
C GLU A 25 16.74 6.80 -3.46
N MET A 26 16.19 7.90 -3.96
CA MET A 26 14.77 8.19 -3.85
C MET A 26 13.93 7.08 -4.50
N TRP A 27 14.29 6.66 -5.73
CA TRP A 27 13.61 5.56 -6.42
C TRP A 27 13.74 4.24 -5.67
N ARG A 28 14.92 3.91 -5.14
CA ARG A 28 15.13 2.69 -4.35
C ARG A 28 14.26 2.68 -3.10
N LEU A 29 14.23 3.78 -2.33
CA LEU A 29 13.36 3.90 -1.17
C LEU A 29 11.88 3.77 -1.55
N ASN A 30 11.49 4.33 -2.70
CA ASN A 30 10.13 4.20 -3.21
C ASN A 30 9.76 2.73 -3.43
N MET A 31 10.64 1.98 -4.09
CA MET A 31 10.40 0.58 -4.38
C MET A 31 10.42 -0.29 -3.13
N VAL A 32 11.36 -0.06 -2.21
CA VAL A 32 11.41 -0.76 -0.92
C VAL A 32 10.12 -0.57 -0.15
N MET A 33 9.61 0.67 -0.08
CA MET A 33 8.35 0.94 0.61
C MET A 33 7.18 0.21 -0.07
N HIS A 34 7.06 0.30 -1.39
CA HIS A 34 5.97 -0.36 -2.12
C HIS A 34 5.97 -1.88 -1.94
N TYR A 35 7.12 -2.53 -2.16
CA TYR A 35 7.20 -3.98 -2.03
C TYR A 35 7.12 -4.44 -0.58
N GLY A 36 7.79 -3.74 0.34
CA GLY A 36 7.78 -4.07 1.76
C GLY A 36 6.38 -3.97 2.36
N GLN A 37 5.70 -2.84 2.13
CA GLN A 37 4.33 -2.66 2.60
C GLN A 37 3.35 -3.63 1.91
N GLY A 38 3.54 -3.91 0.62
CA GLY A 38 2.77 -4.92 -0.11
C GLY A 38 2.93 -6.31 0.52
N ALA A 39 4.16 -6.75 0.78
CA ALA A 39 4.44 -8.04 1.41
C ALA A 39 3.85 -8.13 2.82
N LEU A 40 4.03 -7.09 3.66
CA LEU A 40 3.46 -7.06 5.01
C LEU A 40 1.93 -7.06 4.99
N ALA A 41 1.31 -6.32 4.07
CA ALA A 41 -0.14 -6.37 3.90
C ALA A 41 -0.61 -7.75 3.42
N ALA A 42 0.14 -8.43 2.54
CA ALA A 42 -0.21 -9.77 2.10
C ALA A 42 -0.19 -10.80 3.26
N VAL A 43 0.69 -10.62 4.25
CA VAL A 43 0.64 -11.42 5.50
C VAL A 43 -0.69 -11.23 6.23
N ILE A 44 -1.20 -10.00 6.31
CA ILE A 44 -2.53 -9.73 6.90
C ILE A 44 -3.61 -10.49 6.12
N ARG A 45 -3.59 -10.42 4.78
CA ARG A 45 -4.57 -11.15 3.93
C ARG A 45 -4.46 -12.68 4.09
N ALA A 46 -3.25 -13.20 4.27
CA ALA A 46 -3.00 -14.61 4.56
C ALA A 46 -3.60 -15.01 5.91
N VAL A 47 -3.43 -14.20 6.95
CA VAL A 47 -4.04 -14.42 8.27
C VAL A 47 -5.57 -14.36 8.19
N MET A 48 -6.14 -13.41 7.45
CA MET A 48 -7.58 -13.36 7.20
C MET A 48 -8.07 -14.67 6.57
N SER A 49 -7.37 -15.15 5.54
CA SER A 49 -7.71 -16.41 4.88
C SER A 49 -7.64 -17.60 5.82
N TYR A 50 -6.55 -17.74 6.58
CA TYR A 50 -6.35 -18.81 7.56
C TYR A 50 -7.49 -18.87 8.61
N ASN A 51 -8.02 -17.71 9.00
CA ASN A 51 -9.14 -17.60 9.94
C ASN A 51 -10.53 -17.70 9.27
N GLY A 52 -10.60 -18.11 8.01
CA GLY A 52 -11.85 -18.32 7.28
C GLY A 52 -12.49 -17.05 6.70
N VAL A 53 -11.85 -15.88 6.84
CA VAL A 53 -12.30 -14.62 6.23
C VAL A 53 -11.85 -14.60 4.76
N ARG A 54 -12.63 -15.25 3.90
CA ARG A 54 -12.29 -15.56 2.51
C ARG A 54 -13.31 -14.99 1.50
N GLY A 55 -12.93 -15.00 0.23
CA GLY A 55 -13.80 -14.63 -0.89
C GLY A 55 -13.93 -13.13 -1.14
N PRO A 56 -14.80 -12.72 -2.08
CA PRO A 56 -14.80 -11.37 -2.65
C PRO A 56 -15.11 -10.25 -1.63
N PHE A 57 -15.88 -10.55 -0.58
CA PHE A 57 -16.11 -9.58 0.49
C PHE A 57 -14.87 -9.36 1.36
N SER A 58 -14.08 -10.42 1.59
CA SER A 58 -12.77 -10.32 2.25
C SER A 58 -11.81 -9.44 1.45
N ASP A 59 -11.80 -9.60 0.12
CA ASP A 59 -10.96 -8.80 -0.76
C ASP A 59 -11.37 -7.32 -0.75
N PHE A 60 -12.67 -7.03 -0.74
CA PHE A 60 -13.18 -5.65 -0.56
C PHE A 60 -12.71 -5.03 0.76
N MET A 61 -12.86 -5.76 1.89
CA MET A 61 -12.35 -5.29 3.18
C MET A 61 -10.84 -5.06 3.14
N PHE A 62 -10.10 -5.93 2.45
CA PHE A 62 -8.65 -5.85 2.34
C PHE A 62 -8.18 -4.64 1.50
N VAL A 63 -8.95 -4.20 0.49
CA VAL A 63 -8.71 -2.90 -0.16
C VAL A 63 -8.78 -1.76 0.85
N GLY A 64 -9.79 -1.78 1.74
CA GLY A 64 -9.91 -0.82 2.84
C GLY A 64 -8.70 -0.86 3.78
N ILE A 65 -8.24 -2.05 4.17
CA ILE A 65 -7.03 -2.23 4.99
C ILE A 65 -5.80 -1.62 4.30
N ARG A 66 -5.62 -1.86 3.00
CA ARG A 66 -4.51 -1.27 2.22
C ARG A 66 -4.56 0.26 2.23
N LEU A 67 -5.74 0.85 2.03
CA LEU A 67 -5.91 2.31 2.11
C LEU A 67 -5.59 2.85 3.50
N LEU A 68 -6.04 2.16 4.56
CA LEU A 68 -5.78 2.56 5.93
C LEU A 68 -4.30 2.50 6.30
N ILE A 69 -3.57 1.49 5.84
CA ILE A 69 -2.12 1.38 6.06
C ILE A 69 -1.40 2.59 5.46
N ASP A 70 -1.68 2.92 4.20
CA ASP A 70 -1.04 4.06 3.51
C ASP A 70 -1.36 5.36 4.26
N GLN A 71 -2.64 5.62 4.52
CA GLN A 71 -3.04 6.84 5.22
C GLN A 71 -2.48 6.93 6.64
N THR A 72 -2.33 5.81 7.34
CA THR A 72 -1.71 5.81 8.67
C THR A 72 -0.24 6.19 8.57
N LEU A 73 0.53 5.54 7.70
CA LEU A 73 1.97 5.75 7.59
C LEU A 73 2.30 7.14 7.03
N GLU A 74 1.60 7.56 5.98
CA GLU A 74 1.83 8.85 5.33
C GLU A 74 1.45 10.01 6.25
N ASN A 75 0.31 9.94 6.95
CA ASN A 75 -0.10 11.01 7.88
C ASN A 75 0.76 11.01 9.15
N TRP A 76 1.11 9.84 9.69
CA TRP A 76 1.97 9.75 10.88
C TRP A 76 3.38 10.32 10.63
N THR A 77 3.91 10.15 9.43
CA THR A 77 5.21 10.72 9.04
C THR A 77 5.13 12.18 8.58
N GLY A 78 3.93 12.77 8.52
CA GLY A 78 3.69 14.14 8.06
C GLY A 78 3.95 14.34 6.56
N VAL A 79 4.00 13.26 5.77
CA VAL A 79 4.23 13.29 4.31
C VAL A 79 2.90 13.30 3.56
N GLY A 80 1.86 12.71 4.14
CA GLY A 80 0.56 12.48 3.54
C GLY A 80 -0.27 13.74 3.32
N ALA A 81 -1.27 13.59 2.47
CA ALA A 81 -2.37 14.53 2.31
C ALA A 81 -3.67 13.74 2.26
N LEU A 82 -4.76 14.34 2.72
CA LEU A 82 -6.06 13.68 2.79
C LEU A 82 -6.50 13.22 1.38
N PRO A 83 -7.03 12.00 1.20
CA PRO A 83 -7.31 11.44 -0.14
C PRO A 83 -8.23 12.31 -1.00
N TRP A 84 -9.21 12.98 -0.38
CA TRP A 84 -10.14 13.89 -1.06
C TRP A 84 -9.51 15.21 -1.52
N THR A 85 -8.24 15.46 -1.20
CA THR A 85 -7.47 16.60 -1.71
C THR A 85 -6.66 16.26 -2.96
N TRP A 86 -6.60 14.98 -3.34
CA TRP A 86 -5.84 14.52 -4.49
C TRP A 86 -6.65 14.70 -5.78
N PRO A 87 -6.00 14.86 -6.94
CA PRO A 87 -6.66 14.76 -8.23
C PRO A 87 -7.45 13.44 -8.37
N VAL A 88 -8.66 13.51 -8.93
CA VAL A 88 -9.57 12.34 -9.03
C VAL A 88 -8.93 11.17 -9.78
N ASN A 89 -8.12 11.44 -10.80
CA ASN A 89 -7.38 10.42 -11.54
C ASN A 89 -6.36 9.67 -10.65
N GLU A 90 -5.70 10.36 -9.71
CA GLU A 90 -4.78 9.71 -8.77
C GLU A 90 -5.54 8.80 -7.79
N GLN A 91 -6.71 9.26 -7.30
CA GLN A 91 -7.58 8.45 -6.44
C GLN A 91 -8.06 7.17 -7.15
N ILE A 92 -8.49 7.29 -8.41
CA ILE A 92 -8.93 6.15 -9.22
C ILE A 92 -7.79 5.15 -9.40
N ILE A 93 -6.60 5.62 -9.79
CA ILE A 93 -5.42 4.75 -9.99
C ILE A 93 -5.08 4.03 -8.68
N ASP A 94 -5.13 4.73 -7.55
CA ASP A 94 -4.80 4.17 -6.25
C ASP A 94 -5.76 3.06 -5.82
N ILE A 95 -7.07 3.31 -5.95
CA ILE A 95 -8.12 2.32 -5.65
C ILE A 95 -7.99 1.11 -6.59
N LEU A 96 -7.79 1.33 -7.89
CA LEU A 96 -7.65 0.24 -8.86
C LEU A 96 -6.41 -0.62 -8.56
N HIS A 97 -5.26 0.00 -8.29
CA HIS A 97 -4.04 -0.71 -7.93
C HIS A 97 -4.23 -1.59 -6.69
N LYS A 98 -4.84 -1.04 -5.63
CA LYS A 98 -5.13 -1.79 -4.40
C LYS A 98 -6.15 -2.89 -4.60
N THR A 99 -7.14 -2.67 -5.47
CA THR A 99 -8.13 -3.68 -5.84
C THR A 99 -7.49 -4.86 -6.57
N VAL A 100 -6.66 -4.59 -7.58
CA VAL A 100 -5.91 -5.65 -8.30
C VAL A 100 -5.02 -6.42 -7.33
N PHE A 101 -4.33 -5.72 -6.44
CA PHE A 101 -3.49 -6.34 -5.41
C PHE A 101 -4.31 -7.23 -4.46
N ALA A 102 -5.47 -6.75 -4.00
CA ALA A 102 -6.34 -7.46 -3.07
C ALA A 102 -6.91 -8.73 -3.69
N LEU A 103 -7.45 -8.64 -4.91
CA LEU A 103 -8.00 -9.80 -5.63
C LEU A 103 -6.92 -10.84 -5.93
N SER A 104 -5.74 -10.40 -6.38
CA SER A 104 -4.63 -11.31 -6.70
C SER A 104 -4.13 -12.03 -5.45
N THR A 105 -3.87 -11.28 -4.37
CA THR A 105 -3.40 -11.86 -3.11
C THR A 105 -4.47 -12.74 -2.46
N GLY A 106 -5.73 -12.30 -2.52
CA GLY A 106 -6.87 -13.05 -2.02
C GLY A 106 -7.03 -14.40 -2.72
N TYR A 107 -6.96 -14.42 -4.05
CA TYR A 107 -6.97 -15.65 -4.84
C TYR A 107 -5.89 -16.64 -4.39
N PHE A 108 -4.63 -16.20 -4.30
CA PHE A 108 -3.53 -17.09 -3.92
C PHE A 108 -3.64 -17.56 -2.47
N THR A 109 -3.95 -16.66 -1.54
CA THR A 109 -4.06 -17.01 -0.11
C THR A 109 -5.23 -17.95 0.14
N ASP A 110 -6.42 -17.68 -0.41
CA ASP A 110 -7.59 -18.55 -0.25
C ASP A 110 -7.42 -19.92 -0.92
N ARG A 111 -6.61 -19.98 -1.99
CA ARG A 111 -6.33 -21.23 -2.71
C ARG A 111 -5.28 -22.10 -2.04
N TRP A 112 -4.26 -21.49 -1.41
CA TRP A 112 -3.09 -22.20 -0.88
C TRP A 112 -3.10 -22.36 0.64
N ILE A 113 -3.78 -21.47 1.36
CA ILE A 113 -3.90 -21.49 2.82
C ILE A 113 -5.31 -22.00 3.13
N GLN A 114 -5.48 -23.32 3.11
CA GLN A 114 -6.76 -23.99 3.39
C GLN A 114 -6.75 -24.61 4.78
#